data_AF-W4FTW0-F1
#
_entry.id   AF-W4FTW0-F1
#
_cell.length_a   1.000
_cell.length_b   1.000
_cell.length_c   1.000
_cell.angle_alpha   90.00
_cell.angle_beta   90.00
_cell.angle_gamma   90.00
#
_symmetry.space_group_name_H-M   'P 1'
#
loop_
_entity.id
_entity.type
_entity.pdbx_description
1 polymer ?
#
loop_
_entity_poly.entity_id
_entity_poly.type
_entity_poly.pdbx_seq_one_letter_code
_entity_poly.pdbx_strand_id
1 'polypeptide(L)'
;MTAMAQLSDAAGFTSVVYFMERAMNDPNSPIFEIDWERTTHVNYAFGKPAPDGSVGLYDPYAAVEITYPQFGVNNSFGLDFVRIDWEYPTEGGNNQSVVPHRPNDIANYLKVLQLFRQELAKLPWKAELSVASPAGSDNYRHWDFTVNCGLQDHINIMTYDLAGDWSAYTDHQAKLYKDPNHPAGKDCPSDKIVLGIPAYGRSFEGTSGLRAGDVGIQGNAVGSEYFDEKLGSAYSYDPESKLFITYESPMAAKLDFIKKYNLGGTGRAMLTLGLARRDR
;
A
#
# COMPACT_ATOMS: atom_id res chain seq x y z
N MET A 1 -19.19 4.25 2.24
CA MET A 1 -18.84 4.82 3.56
C MET A 1 -19.37 4.01 4.74
N THR A 2 -20.45 3.24 4.62
CA THR A 2 -21.21 2.69 5.77
C THR A 2 -20.61 1.43 6.44
N ALA A 3 -19.86 0.59 5.73
CA ALA A 3 -19.27 -0.64 6.31
C ALA A 3 -17.95 -0.40 7.08
N MET A 4 -17.21 0.66 6.74
CA MET A 4 -15.95 1.03 7.41
C MET A 4 -16.18 1.68 8.78
N ALA A 5 -17.38 2.24 9.01
CA ALA A 5 -17.78 2.79 10.30
C ALA A 5 -17.81 1.72 11.42
N GLN A 6 -17.88 0.42 11.08
CA GLN A 6 -17.98 -0.68 12.04
C GLN A 6 -16.65 -1.28 12.50
N LEU A 7 -15.50 -0.78 12.04
CA LEU A 7 -14.18 -1.33 12.42
C LEU A 7 -13.34 -0.40 13.30
N SER A 8 -13.53 0.91 13.19
CA SER A 8 -12.82 1.88 14.02
C SER A 8 -13.28 1.92 15.47
N ASP A 9 -14.45 1.34 15.77
CA ASP A 9 -15.01 1.33 17.13
C ASP A 9 -14.40 0.24 18.01
N ALA A 10 -13.52 -0.62 17.46
CA ALA A 10 -12.77 -1.60 18.23
C ALA A 10 -11.40 -1.02 18.61
N ALA A 11 -11.21 -0.70 19.89
CA ALA A 11 -9.93 -0.30 20.44
C ALA A 11 -8.82 -1.30 20.04
N GLY A 12 -7.72 -0.82 19.42
CA GLY A 12 -6.51 -1.59 19.19
C GLY A 12 -6.16 -1.93 17.73
N PHE A 13 -6.99 -1.60 16.73
CA PHE A 13 -6.63 -1.80 15.32
C PHE A 13 -5.79 -0.64 14.75
N THR A 14 -4.73 -0.99 14.03
CA THR A 14 -3.93 -0.04 13.24
C THR A 14 -4.67 0.32 11.94
N SER A 15 -4.96 1.61 11.76
CA SER A 15 -5.52 2.19 10.54
C SER A 15 -4.51 3.15 9.91
N VAL A 16 -3.97 2.76 8.75
CA VAL A 16 -2.88 3.46 8.05
C VAL A 16 -3.38 4.15 6.79
N VAL A 17 -2.95 5.39 6.56
CA VAL A 17 -3.23 6.17 5.35
C VAL A 17 -1.91 6.58 4.70
N TYR A 18 -1.79 6.42 3.38
CA TYR A 18 -0.67 7.01 2.63
C TYR A 18 -1.03 8.38 2.10
N PHE A 19 -0.24 9.37 2.47
CA PHE A 19 -0.33 10.73 1.97
C PHE A 19 0.84 11.03 1.05
N MET A 20 0.54 11.31 -0.23
CA MET A 20 1.56 11.64 -1.22
C MET A 20 1.98 13.10 -1.10
N GLU A 21 3.27 13.40 -1.01
CA GLU A 21 3.83 14.77 -0.90
C GLU A 21 3.22 15.71 -1.95
N ARG A 22 3.19 15.28 -3.21
CA ARG A 22 2.63 16.04 -4.33
C ARG A 22 1.14 16.37 -4.19
N ALA A 23 0.39 15.69 -3.32
CA ALA A 23 -1.04 15.91 -3.16
C ALA A 23 -1.33 17.28 -2.52
N MET A 24 -0.37 17.87 -1.81
CA MET A 24 -0.48 19.25 -1.29
C MET A 24 -0.55 20.32 -2.37
N ASN A 25 -0.09 20.02 -3.58
CA ASN A 25 -0.18 20.96 -4.71
C ASN A 25 -1.61 21.10 -5.24
N ASP A 26 -2.55 20.26 -4.79
CA ASP A 26 -3.97 20.40 -5.08
C ASP A 26 -4.66 21.23 -3.98
N PRO A 27 -5.35 22.34 -4.33
CA PRO A 27 -6.18 23.08 -3.38
C PRO A 27 -7.25 22.24 -2.66
N ASN A 28 -7.69 21.14 -3.28
CA ASN A 28 -8.60 20.14 -2.72
C ASN A 28 -7.86 18.90 -2.23
N SER A 29 -6.64 19.09 -1.67
CA SER A 29 -5.80 18.00 -1.20
C SER A 29 -6.57 16.99 -0.33
N PRO A 30 -6.39 15.67 -0.56
CA PRO A 30 -7.10 14.63 0.17
C PRO A 30 -6.76 14.61 1.67
N ILE A 31 -5.73 15.36 2.12
CA ILE A 31 -5.41 15.51 3.55
C ILE A 31 -6.61 16.05 4.37
N PHE A 32 -7.48 16.85 3.74
CA PHE A 32 -8.69 17.39 4.38
C PHE A 32 -9.86 16.41 4.43
N GLU A 33 -9.77 15.31 3.67
CA GLU A 33 -10.79 14.26 3.63
C GLU A 33 -10.43 13.06 4.53
N ILE A 34 -9.26 13.08 5.17
CA ILE A 34 -8.85 12.03 6.10
C ILE A 34 -9.81 12.04 7.30
N ASP A 35 -10.36 10.86 7.59
CA ASP A 35 -11.11 10.61 8.82
C ASP A 35 -10.13 10.50 9.99
N TRP A 36 -9.77 11.66 10.55
CA TRP A 36 -8.76 11.79 11.62
C TRP A 36 -9.18 11.10 12.92
N GLU A 37 -10.48 10.89 13.16
CA GLU A 37 -10.96 10.16 14.33
C GLU A 37 -10.65 8.65 14.24
N ARG A 38 -10.47 8.14 13.02
CA ARG A 38 -10.27 6.71 12.74
C ARG A 38 -8.91 6.36 12.15
N THR A 39 -8.11 7.36 11.83
CA THR A 39 -6.77 7.19 11.29
C THR A 39 -5.78 7.18 12.45
N THR A 40 -5.04 6.08 12.59
CA THR A 40 -4.03 5.95 13.64
C THR A 40 -2.64 6.33 13.16
N HIS A 41 -2.37 6.18 11.86
CA HIS A 41 -1.07 6.42 11.26
C HIS A 41 -1.22 7.06 9.87
N VAL A 42 -0.41 8.08 9.60
CA VAL A 42 -0.28 8.68 8.27
C VAL A 42 1.15 8.49 7.79
N ASN A 43 1.31 7.71 6.72
CA ASN A 43 2.58 7.52 6.05
C ASN A 43 2.77 8.63 5.02
N TYR A 44 3.72 9.53 5.29
CA TYR A 44 4.18 10.51 4.32
C TYR A 44 5.02 9.83 3.22
N ALA A 45 4.59 9.97 1.97
CA ALA A 45 5.19 9.32 0.81
C ALA A 45 5.74 10.39 -0.17
N PHE A 46 7.05 10.49 -0.41
CA PHE A 46 8.14 9.68 0.13
C PHE A 46 9.32 10.57 0.53
N GLY A 47 10.10 10.11 1.52
CA GLY A 47 11.45 10.64 1.71
C GLY A 47 12.35 10.28 0.52
N LYS A 48 13.29 11.15 0.18
CA LYS A 48 14.23 11.02 -0.94
C LYS A 48 15.61 10.59 -0.45
N PRO A 49 15.99 9.30 -0.57
CA PRO A 49 17.32 8.85 -0.16
C PRO A 49 18.40 9.47 -1.06
N ALA A 50 19.51 9.87 -0.45
CA ALA A 50 20.69 10.38 -1.13
C ALA A 50 21.89 9.39 -1.03
N PRO A 51 22.87 9.46 -1.94
CA PRO A 51 24.03 8.56 -1.92
C PRO A 51 24.89 8.64 -0.65
N ASP A 52 24.81 9.75 0.09
CA ASP A 52 25.51 9.96 1.36
C ASP A 52 24.76 9.37 2.57
N GLY A 53 23.60 8.75 2.35
CA GLY A 53 22.75 8.17 3.38
C GLY A 53 21.77 9.15 4.02
N SER A 54 21.77 10.43 3.63
CA SER A 54 20.75 11.39 4.06
C SER A 54 19.40 11.13 3.37
N VAL A 55 18.32 11.61 3.97
CA VAL A 55 16.96 11.55 3.42
C VAL A 55 16.42 12.97 3.30
N GLY A 56 16.12 13.40 2.08
CA GLY A 56 15.54 14.70 1.78
C GLY A 56 14.06 14.61 1.38
N LEU A 57 13.56 15.69 0.79
CA LEU A 57 12.22 15.81 0.22
C LEU A 57 12.31 15.81 -1.33
N TYR A 58 11.25 15.37 -2.02
CA TYR A 58 11.21 15.50 -3.49
C TYR A 58 10.74 16.89 -3.90
N ASP A 59 9.76 17.45 -3.18
CA ASP A 59 9.11 18.74 -3.38
C ASP A 59 9.05 19.50 -2.03
N PRO A 60 10.12 20.27 -1.69
CA PRO A 60 10.15 21.04 -0.46
C PRO A 60 9.02 22.08 -0.34
N TYR A 61 8.55 22.62 -1.48
CA TYR A 61 7.48 23.60 -1.48
C TYR A 61 6.17 22.97 -0.97
N ALA A 62 5.78 21.82 -1.56
CA ALA A 62 4.62 21.06 -1.12
C ALA A 62 4.73 20.58 0.33
N ALA A 63 5.94 20.19 0.75
CA ALA A 63 6.19 19.59 2.06
C ALA A 63 6.15 20.58 3.22
N VAL A 64 6.72 21.79 3.05
CA VAL A 64 6.95 22.71 4.19
C VAL A 64 6.58 24.17 3.92
N GLU A 65 6.31 24.58 2.67
CA GLU A 65 5.96 25.97 2.36
C GLU A 65 4.45 26.19 2.22
N ILE A 66 3.70 25.18 1.77
CA ILE A 66 2.24 25.24 1.74
C ILE A 66 1.72 25.14 3.17
N THR A 67 1.08 26.22 3.65
CA THR A 67 0.52 26.31 5.00
C THR A 67 -0.98 26.55 4.97
N TYR A 68 -1.68 25.94 5.94
CA TYR A 68 -3.11 26.11 6.14
C TYR A 68 -3.32 26.68 7.54
N PRO A 69 -3.54 28.01 7.67
CA PRO A 69 -3.53 28.71 8.95
C PRO A 69 -4.44 28.11 10.03
N GLN A 70 -5.52 27.44 9.62
CA GLN A 70 -6.46 26.76 10.52
C GLN A 70 -5.88 25.53 11.24
N PHE A 71 -4.76 24.97 10.76
CA PHE A 71 -4.09 23.80 11.35
C PHE A 71 -2.79 24.15 12.09
N GLY A 72 -2.45 25.45 12.17
CA GLY A 72 -1.20 25.92 12.76
C GLY A 72 0.02 25.68 11.88
N VAL A 73 1.17 26.21 12.31
CA VAL A 73 2.46 26.01 11.64
C VAL A 73 3.41 25.37 12.65
N ASN A 74 3.97 24.20 12.30
CA ASN A 74 5.05 23.56 13.04
C ASN A 74 6.35 23.69 12.24
N ASN A 75 7.40 24.22 12.86
CA ASN A 75 8.71 24.41 12.23
C ASN A 75 9.60 23.15 12.30
N SER A 76 9.04 22.01 12.72
CA SER A 76 9.65 20.68 12.71
C SER A 76 8.79 19.73 11.90
N PHE A 77 9.39 18.74 11.23
CA PHE A 77 8.66 17.69 10.53
C PHE A 77 7.74 16.88 11.46
N GLY A 78 8.04 16.83 12.77
CA GLY A 78 7.17 16.21 13.77
C GLY A 78 6.86 14.74 13.52
N LEU A 79 7.76 13.99 12.87
CA LEU A 79 7.55 12.58 12.54
C LEU A 79 7.69 11.69 13.78
N ASP A 80 6.70 10.81 13.99
CA ASP A 80 6.66 9.90 15.14
C ASP A 80 7.41 8.58 14.92
N PHE A 81 7.50 8.14 13.66
CA PHE A 81 7.99 6.81 13.28
C PHE A 81 8.68 6.82 11.91
N VAL A 82 9.31 5.69 11.57
CA VAL A 82 9.91 5.45 10.25
C VAL A 82 9.30 4.21 9.60
N ARG A 83 8.95 4.31 8.32
CA ARG A 83 8.59 3.18 7.48
C ARG A 83 9.59 3.00 6.34
N ILE A 84 10.07 1.77 6.14
CA ILE A 84 10.95 1.42 5.03
C ILE A 84 10.17 0.78 3.90
N ASP A 85 10.31 1.36 2.71
CA ASP A 85 9.68 0.90 1.47
C ASP A 85 10.77 0.63 0.41
N TRP A 86 11.41 -0.54 0.50
CA TRP A 86 12.37 -0.99 -0.50
C TRP A 86 11.68 -1.99 -1.42
N GLU A 87 11.48 -1.61 -2.68
CA GLU A 87 10.85 -2.43 -3.71
C GLU A 87 11.82 -2.85 -4.84
N TYR A 88 12.44 -4.03 -4.81
CA TYR A 88 12.57 -4.93 -3.67
C TYR A 88 14.04 -5.36 -3.49
N PRO A 89 14.48 -5.72 -2.28
CA PRO A 89 15.80 -6.32 -2.08
C PRO A 89 15.96 -7.58 -2.93
N THR A 90 17.14 -7.76 -3.52
CA THR A 90 17.57 -8.96 -4.27
C THR A 90 16.97 -9.11 -5.67
N GLU A 91 15.68 -8.82 -5.89
CA GLU A 91 15.05 -8.87 -7.23
C GLU A 91 13.70 -8.15 -7.30
N GLY A 92 13.28 -7.77 -8.51
CA GLY A 92 11.98 -7.13 -8.79
C GLY A 92 12.09 -5.62 -8.91
N GLY A 93 11.03 -4.89 -8.56
CA GLY A 93 10.97 -3.44 -8.67
C GLY A 93 10.43 -2.95 -10.02
N ASN A 94 10.58 -1.65 -10.28
CA ASN A 94 9.97 -1.01 -11.44
C ASN A 94 10.60 -1.48 -12.77
N ASN A 95 9.80 -2.04 -13.67
CA ASN A 95 10.25 -2.48 -15.00
C ASN A 95 10.55 -1.34 -15.99
N GLN A 96 10.19 -0.10 -15.67
CA GLN A 96 10.45 1.07 -16.53
C GLN A 96 11.90 1.58 -16.43
N SER A 97 12.68 1.10 -15.46
CA SER A 97 14.08 1.48 -15.29
C SER A 97 14.87 0.32 -14.68
N VAL A 98 16.14 0.16 -15.04
CA VAL A 98 16.96 -0.90 -14.45
C VAL A 98 17.16 -0.62 -12.96
N VAL A 99 16.55 -1.44 -12.11
CA VAL A 99 16.77 -1.43 -10.67
C VAL A 99 18.01 -2.30 -10.36
N PRO A 100 19.07 -1.74 -9.77
CA PRO A 100 20.25 -2.53 -9.44
C PRO A 100 19.97 -3.46 -8.27
N HIS A 101 20.33 -4.73 -8.42
CA HIS A 101 20.22 -5.74 -7.36
C HIS A 101 21.57 -6.40 -7.08
N ARG A 102 21.74 -6.87 -5.84
CA ARG A 102 22.90 -7.64 -5.39
C ARG A 102 22.45 -8.83 -4.54
N PRO A 103 23.17 -9.97 -4.58
CA PRO A 103 22.84 -11.13 -3.74
C PRO A 103 22.80 -10.83 -2.23
N ASN A 104 23.54 -9.81 -1.78
CA ASN A 104 23.61 -9.42 -0.37
C ASN A 104 22.55 -8.37 0.03
N ASP A 105 21.67 -7.95 -0.88
CA ASP A 105 20.68 -6.90 -0.59
C ASP A 105 19.80 -7.25 0.60
N ILE A 106 19.31 -8.50 0.68
CA ILE A 106 18.46 -8.90 1.82
C ILE A 106 19.20 -8.91 3.16
N ALA A 107 20.47 -9.31 3.17
CA ALA A 107 21.29 -9.26 4.38
C ALA A 107 21.59 -7.81 4.79
N ASN A 108 21.80 -6.92 3.82
CA ASN A 108 22.02 -5.50 4.06
C ASN A 108 20.72 -4.80 4.51
N TYR A 109 19.58 -5.17 3.94
CA TYR A 109 18.26 -4.70 4.35
C TYR A 109 18.01 -4.97 5.84
N LEU A 110 18.26 -6.20 6.31
CA LEU A 110 18.12 -6.54 7.73
C LEU A 110 19.08 -5.72 8.62
N LYS A 111 20.31 -5.46 8.18
CA LYS A 111 21.26 -4.59 8.90
C LYS A 111 20.74 -3.16 8.99
N VAL A 112 20.18 -2.61 7.91
CA VAL A 112 19.57 -1.28 7.90
C VAL A 112 18.42 -1.22 8.91
N LEU A 113 17.53 -2.21 8.92
CA LEU A 113 16.43 -2.27 9.89
C LEU A 113 16.93 -2.36 11.34
N GLN A 114 17.99 -3.14 11.59
CA GLN A 114 18.62 -3.21 12.91
C GLN A 114 19.23 -1.87 13.33
N LEU A 115 19.87 -1.15 12.42
CA LEU A 115 20.41 0.20 12.67
C LEU A 115 19.28 1.17 12.99
N PHE A 116 18.18 1.17 12.22
CA PHE A 116 17.01 1.97 12.56
C PHE A 116 16.51 1.66 13.96
N ARG A 117 16.38 0.38 14.35
CA ARG A 117 15.99 0.03 15.73
C ARG A 117 16.93 0.60 16.79
N GLN A 118 18.24 0.54 16.55
CA GLN A 118 19.23 1.07 17.48
C GLN A 118 19.14 2.59 17.61
N GLU A 119 18.95 3.31 16.50
CA GLU A 119 18.86 4.78 16.51
C GLU A 119 17.51 5.26 17.05
N LEU A 120 16.40 4.63 16.66
CA LEU A 120 15.05 4.96 17.16
C LEU A 120 14.94 4.74 18.67
N ALA A 121 15.65 3.75 19.23
CA ALA A 121 15.69 3.53 20.68
C ALA A 121 16.38 4.65 21.49
N LYS A 122 17.12 5.55 20.83
CA LYS A 122 17.76 6.72 21.47
C LYS A 122 16.83 7.92 21.56
N LEU A 123 15.70 7.91 20.86
CA LEU A 123 14.74 8.99 20.87
C LEU A 123 14.06 9.11 22.25
N PRO A 124 13.64 10.31 22.66
CA PRO A 124 12.96 10.50 23.95
C PRO A 124 11.51 9.98 23.96
N TRP A 125 11.03 9.43 22.85
CA TRP A 125 9.76 8.72 22.73
C TRP A 125 9.97 7.34 22.12
N LYS A 126 8.97 6.46 22.27
CA LYS A 126 8.97 5.14 21.63
C LYS A 126 8.56 5.30 20.16
N ALA A 127 9.54 5.50 19.29
CA ALA A 127 9.30 5.55 17.85
C ALA A 127 9.10 4.14 17.27
N GLU A 128 8.16 4.02 16.34
CA GLU A 128 7.89 2.76 15.64
C GLU A 128 8.79 2.59 14.41
N LEU A 129 9.05 1.32 14.08
CA LEU A 129 9.63 0.92 12.80
C LEU A 129 8.67 -0.05 12.11
N SER A 130 8.31 0.29 10.87
CA SER A 130 7.48 -0.56 10.02
C SER A 130 8.06 -0.72 8.62
N VAL A 131 7.48 -1.63 7.86
CA VAL A 131 7.90 -2.00 6.51
C VAL A 131 6.71 -2.08 5.56
N ALA A 132 6.96 -1.71 4.30
CA ALA A 132 6.21 -2.15 3.13
C ALA A 132 6.59 -3.58 2.75
N SER A 133 5.72 -4.54 3.02
CA SER A 133 6.01 -5.94 2.69
C SER A 133 5.44 -6.29 1.31
N PRO A 134 6.22 -6.94 0.42
CA PRO A 134 5.68 -7.52 -0.79
C PRO A 134 4.67 -8.64 -0.47
N ALA A 135 3.60 -8.73 -1.25
CA ALA A 135 2.69 -9.88 -1.21
C ALA A 135 3.12 -11.03 -2.16
N GLY A 136 4.03 -10.75 -3.10
CA GLY A 136 4.51 -11.73 -4.09
C GLY A 136 5.58 -12.67 -3.52
N SER A 137 5.44 -13.98 -3.79
CA SER A 137 6.37 -15.01 -3.33
C SER A 137 7.79 -14.79 -3.79
N ASP A 138 7.95 -14.17 -4.95
CA ASP A 138 9.27 -13.95 -5.51
C ASP A 138 10.13 -13.00 -4.68
N ASN A 139 9.49 -12.05 -4.01
CA ASN A 139 10.18 -11.07 -3.18
C ASN A 139 10.28 -11.55 -1.72
N TYR A 140 9.18 -12.07 -1.14
CA TYR A 140 9.21 -12.48 0.28
C TYR A 140 9.99 -13.78 0.52
N ARG A 141 10.25 -14.61 -0.50
CA ARG A 141 11.04 -15.85 -0.31
C ARG A 141 12.48 -15.59 0.14
N HIS A 142 12.97 -14.36 -0.05
CA HIS A 142 14.29 -13.94 0.43
C HIS A 142 14.28 -13.60 1.92
N TRP A 143 13.12 -13.32 2.53
CA TRP A 143 13.03 -12.83 3.90
C TRP A 143 13.37 -13.90 4.94
N ASP A 144 14.18 -13.51 5.93
CA ASP A 144 14.17 -14.17 7.24
C ASP A 144 12.99 -13.61 8.04
N PHE A 145 11.87 -14.32 8.04
CA PHE A 145 10.66 -13.90 8.75
C PHE A 145 10.90 -13.76 10.26
N THR A 146 11.66 -14.65 10.89
CA THR A 146 11.91 -14.55 12.34
C THR A 146 12.60 -13.24 12.67
N VAL A 147 13.69 -12.93 11.96
CA VAL A 147 14.45 -11.71 12.20
C VAL A 147 13.65 -10.48 11.76
N ASN A 148 13.07 -10.50 10.57
CA ASN A 148 12.34 -9.35 10.04
C ASN A 148 11.11 -9.04 10.90
N CYS A 149 10.20 -9.98 11.13
CA CYS A 149 9.00 -9.73 11.93
C CYS A 149 9.34 -9.35 13.39
N GLY A 150 10.47 -9.82 13.92
CA GLY A 150 11.00 -9.42 15.22
C GLY A 150 11.45 -7.95 15.29
N LEU A 151 11.87 -7.38 14.16
CA LEU A 151 12.30 -6.00 14.04
C LEU A 151 11.18 -5.01 13.71
N GLN A 152 9.94 -5.43 13.48
CA GLN A 152 8.84 -4.51 13.07
C GLN A 152 7.82 -4.34 14.19
N ASP A 153 7.28 -3.13 14.37
CA ASP A 153 6.08 -2.92 15.18
C ASP A 153 4.86 -3.35 14.36
N HIS A 154 4.83 -2.92 13.10
CA HIS A 154 3.81 -3.27 12.12
C HIS A 154 4.41 -3.63 10.76
N ILE A 155 3.71 -4.49 10.03
CA ILE A 155 4.08 -4.96 8.69
C ILE A 155 2.93 -4.62 7.77
N ASN A 156 3.12 -3.64 6.90
CA ASN A 156 2.13 -3.20 5.94
C ASN A 156 2.28 -4.05 4.68
N ILE A 157 1.50 -5.12 4.58
CA ILE A 157 1.57 -6.00 3.40
C ILE A 157 0.86 -5.32 2.24
N MET A 158 1.60 -5.13 1.15
CA MET A 158 1.11 -4.57 -0.10
C MET A 158 0.33 -5.64 -0.86
N THR A 159 -0.82 -6.03 -0.33
CA THR A 159 -1.76 -7.01 -0.92
C THR A 159 -2.57 -6.41 -2.08
N TYR A 160 -1.90 -5.65 -2.92
CA TYR A 160 -2.38 -4.96 -4.12
C TYR A 160 -1.28 -5.01 -5.19
N ASP A 161 -1.61 -4.65 -6.43
CA ASP A 161 -0.71 -4.82 -7.59
C ASP A 161 -0.26 -6.28 -7.82
N LEU A 162 -1.10 -7.26 -7.46
CA LEU A 162 -0.87 -8.69 -7.77
C LEU A 162 -1.02 -9.01 -9.26
N ALA A 163 -1.71 -8.15 -10.00
CA ALA A 163 -1.92 -8.22 -11.44
C ALA A 163 -2.14 -6.80 -11.99
N GLY A 164 -1.68 -6.56 -13.21
CA GLY A 164 -1.71 -5.25 -13.87
C GLY A 164 -1.32 -5.35 -15.35
N ASP A 165 -1.10 -4.21 -16.00
CA ASP A 165 -0.73 -4.13 -17.44
C ASP A 165 0.60 -4.82 -17.79
N TRP A 166 1.42 -5.14 -16.78
CA TRP A 166 2.61 -5.98 -16.90
C TRP A 166 2.32 -7.50 -16.93
N SER A 167 1.07 -7.92 -16.74
CA SER A 167 0.70 -9.34 -16.63
C SER A 167 0.35 -9.95 -17.99
N ALA A 168 0.72 -11.22 -18.19
CA ALA A 168 0.42 -11.95 -19.43
C ALA A 168 -1.07 -12.31 -19.62
N TYR A 169 -1.87 -12.14 -18.57
CA TYR A 169 -3.31 -12.37 -18.54
C TYR A 169 -3.96 -11.42 -17.53
N THR A 170 -5.26 -11.16 -17.71
CA THR A 170 -6.05 -10.40 -16.74
C THR A 170 -6.32 -11.21 -15.47
N ASP A 171 -6.05 -10.64 -14.29
CA ASP A 171 -6.37 -11.24 -12.98
C ASP A 171 -6.70 -10.14 -11.95
N HIS A 172 -7.16 -10.52 -10.76
CA HIS A 172 -7.50 -9.61 -9.67
C HIS A 172 -6.25 -9.01 -9.04
N GLN A 173 -6.16 -7.68 -8.97
CA GLN A 173 -5.00 -6.98 -8.44
C GLN A 173 -4.82 -7.12 -6.91
N ALA A 174 -5.86 -7.52 -6.16
CA ALA A 174 -5.84 -7.56 -4.70
C ALA A 174 -6.74 -8.68 -4.10
N LYS A 175 -6.64 -9.89 -4.65
CA LYS A 175 -7.40 -11.08 -4.22
C LYS A 175 -7.09 -11.50 -2.77
N LEU A 176 -8.12 -11.90 -2.04
CA LEU A 176 -8.04 -12.24 -0.61
C LEU A 176 -7.58 -13.68 -0.34
N TYR A 177 -7.92 -14.60 -1.23
CA TYR A 177 -7.66 -16.03 -1.05
C TYR A 177 -6.74 -16.58 -2.14
N LYS A 178 -5.88 -17.50 -1.71
CA LYS A 178 -4.89 -18.20 -2.53
C LYS A 178 -5.53 -19.36 -3.31
N ASP A 179 -4.86 -19.79 -4.38
CA ASP A 179 -5.04 -21.13 -4.94
C ASP A 179 -4.74 -22.19 -3.86
N PRO A 180 -5.66 -23.15 -3.61
CA PRO A 180 -5.50 -24.18 -2.57
C PRO A 180 -4.28 -25.11 -2.74
N ASN A 181 -3.59 -25.10 -3.88
CA ASN A 181 -2.45 -26.00 -4.15
C ASN A 181 -1.07 -25.43 -3.78
N HIS A 182 -0.97 -24.20 -3.30
CA HIS A 182 0.33 -23.57 -3.05
C HIS A 182 0.80 -23.78 -1.60
N PRO A 183 2.08 -24.20 -1.37
CA PRO A 183 2.60 -24.57 -0.04
C PRO A 183 2.48 -23.46 1.02
N ALA A 184 2.39 -23.87 2.28
CA ALA A 184 2.32 -22.99 3.46
C ALA A 184 3.61 -22.17 3.62
N GLY A 185 3.45 -20.88 3.94
CA GLY A 185 4.56 -19.94 4.16
C GLY A 185 5.05 -19.94 5.61
N LYS A 186 6.14 -19.21 5.86
CA LYS A 186 6.55 -18.81 7.21
C LYS A 186 5.80 -17.52 7.54
N ASP A 187 5.24 -17.43 8.74
CA ASP A 187 4.31 -16.36 9.09
C ASP A 187 4.90 -15.39 10.12
N CYS A 188 4.59 -14.10 9.97
CA CYS A 188 4.74 -13.11 11.04
C CYS A 188 3.59 -13.24 12.05
N PRO A 189 3.74 -12.73 13.29
CA PRO A 189 2.62 -12.59 14.21
C PRO A 189 1.47 -11.80 13.56
N SER A 190 0.26 -12.34 13.62
CA SER A 190 -0.90 -11.79 12.89
C SER A 190 -1.25 -10.37 13.37
N ASP A 191 -1.10 -10.11 14.66
CA ASP A 191 -1.32 -8.82 15.32
C ASP A 191 -0.37 -7.71 14.85
N LYS A 192 0.73 -8.06 14.18
CA LYS A 192 1.62 -7.08 13.52
C LYS A 192 1.24 -6.82 12.06
N ILE A 193 0.37 -7.62 11.46
CA ILE A 193 0.03 -7.51 10.04
C ILE A 193 -1.03 -6.43 9.83
N VAL A 194 -0.69 -5.45 9.00
CA VAL A 194 -1.61 -4.43 8.49
C VAL A 194 -1.92 -4.78 7.04
N LEU A 195 -3.19 -5.10 6.76
CA LEU A 195 -3.65 -5.51 5.45
C LEU A 195 -3.80 -4.31 4.51
N GLY A 196 -3.01 -4.28 3.44
CA GLY A 196 -3.07 -3.26 2.40
C GLY A 196 -4.33 -3.35 1.55
N ILE A 197 -5.04 -2.23 1.40
CA ILE A 197 -6.22 -2.09 0.55
C ILE A 197 -5.96 -0.96 -0.44
N PRO A 198 -6.01 -1.20 -1.77
CA PRO A 198 -5.81 -0.15 -2.74
C PRO A 198 -7.02 0.78 -2.77
N ALA A 199 -6.78 2.09 -2.71
CA ALA A 199 -7.83 3.11 -2.90
C ALA A 199 -8.06 3.45 -4.39
N TYR A 200 -7.51 2.64 -5.31
CA TYR A 200 -7.53 2.83 -6.75
C TYR A 200 -7.82 1.50 -7.47
N GLY A 201 -8.12 1.59 -8.77
CA GLY A 201 -8.28 0.44 -9.66
C GLY A 201 -7.14 0.31 -10.68
N ARG A 202 -7.03 -0.87 -11.30
CA ARG A 202 -6.14 -1.14 -12.44
C ARG A 202 -6.99 -1.51 -13.65
N SER A 203 -6.60 -1.05 -14.84
CA SER A 203 -7.36 -1.30 -16.08
C SER A 203 -6.57 -2.06 -17.14
N PHE A 204 -7.31 -2.80 -17.96
CA PHE A 204 -6.82 -3.61 -19.08
C PHE A 204 -7.71 -3.33 -20.30
N GLU A 205 -7.13 -3.01 -21.44
CA GLU A 205 -7.87 -2.75 -22.70
C GLU A 205 -7.83 -3.95 -23.64
N GLY A 206 -8.66 -3.93 -24.67
CA GLY A 206 -8.62 -4.93 -25.76
C GLY A 206 -8.93 -6.36 -25.30
N THR A 207 -9.50 -6.52 -24.11
CA THR A 207 -9.70 -7.81 -23.46
C THR A 207 -11.12 -8.35 -23.64
N SER A 208 -11.25 -9.67 -23.67
CA SER A 208 -12.55 -10.37 -23.63
C SER A 208 -13.12 -10.51 -22.22
N GLY A 209 -12.48 -9.92 -21.20
CA GLY A 209 -12.92 -9.89 -19.80
C GLY A 209 -11.95 -10.59 -18.85
N LEU A 210 -12.44 -10.96 -17.67
CA LEU A 210 -11.65 -11.60 -16.61
C LEU A 210 -11.01 -12.92 -17.10
N ARG A 211 -9.71 -13.11 -16.83
CA ARG A 211 -8.88 -14.25 -17.26
C ARG A 211 -8.69 -14.40 -18.77
N ALA A 212 -8.95 -13.35 -19.54
CA ALA A 212 -8.57 -13.30 -20.95
C ALA A 212 -7.05 -13.19 -21.11
N GLY A 213 -6.51 -13.86 -22.13
CA GLY A 213 -5.11 -13.76 -22.57
C GLY A 213 -4.87 -12.69 -23.63
N ASP A 214 -5.93 -12.00 -24.09
CA ASP A 214 -5.85 -10.89 -25.04
C ASP A 214 -5.83 -9.58 -24.24
N VAL A 215 -4.70 -8.87 -24.22
CA VAL A 215 -4.51 -7.66 -23.41
C VAL A 215 -3.82 -6.53 -24.17
N GLY A 216 -4.43 -5.35 -24.14
CA GLY A 216 -3.92 -4.04 -24.55
C GLY A 216 -3.93 -3.04 -23.37
N ILE A 217 -3.46 -1.81 -23.59
CA ILE A 217 -3.04 -0.89 -22.50
C ILE A 217 -3.99 0.32 -22.32
N GLN A 218 -4.48 0.50 -21.07
CA GLN A 218 -5.07 1.69 -20.42
C GLN A 218 -6.29 2.41 -21.02
N GLY A 219 -7.45 2.26 -20.33
CA GLY A 219 -8.68 3.03 -20.58
C GLY A 219 -9.44 3.41 -19.30
N ASN A 220 -10.36 4.38 -19.40
CA ASN A 220 -11.11 4.98 -18.29
C ASN A 220 -12.65 4.89 -18.40
N ALA A 221 -13.20 4.01 -19.24
CA ALA A 221 -14.64 3.76 -19.31
C ALA A 221 -15.10 2.74 -18.25
N VAL A 222 -16.20 3.03 -17.56
CA VAL A 222 -16.78 2.12 -16.56
C VAL A 222 -17.89 1.31 -17.23
N GLY A 223 -17.72 -0.01 -17.26
CA GLY A 223 -18.71 -0.94 -17.79
C GLY A 223 -19.68 -1.45 -16.72
N SER A 224 -20.29 -2.61 -16.97
CA SER A 224 -21.13 -3.27 -15.95
C SER A 224 -20.26 -3.71 -14.77
N GLU A 225 -20.70 -3.47 -13.53
CA GLU A 225 -20.00 -3.87 -12.32
C GLU A 225 -20.32 -5.30 -11.89
N TYR A 226 -19.32 -5.99 -11.35
CA TYR A 226 -19.39 -7.37 -10.90
C TYR A 226 -18.59 -7.54 -9.60
N PHE A 227 -19.03 -8.48 -8.74
CA PHE A 227 -18.32 -8.86 -7.53
C PHE A 227 -18.00 -10.36 -7.53
N ASP A 228 -16.73 -10.72 -7.41
CA ASP A 228 -16.28 -12.10 -7.28
C ASP A 228 -16.27 -12.50 -5.80
N GLU A 229 -17.38 -13.08 -5.32
CA GLU A 229 -17.52 -13.50 -3.92
C GLU A 229 -16.44 -14.49 -3.46
N LYS A 230 -15.91 -15.31 -4.38
CA LYS A 230 -14.88 -16.30 -4.04
C LYS A 230 -13.54 -15.65 -3.77
N LEU A 231 -13.24 -14.55 -4.44
CA LEU A 231 -11.96 -13.85 -4.34
C LEU A 231 -12.04 -12.55 -3.53
N GLY A 232 -13.25 -12.08 -3.20
CA GLY A 232 -13.52 -10.89 -2.41
C GLY A 232 -13.12 -9.59 -3.12
N SER A 233 -13.32 -9.52 -4.43
CA SER A 233 -12.82 -8.44 -5.30
C SER A 233 -13.89 -7.98 -6.29
N ALA A 234 -13.91 -6.68 -6.62
CA ALA A 234 -14.79 -6.12 -7.64
C ALA A 234 -14.06 -5.85 -8.95
N TYR A 235 -14.84 -5.84 -10.03
CA TYR A 235 -14.41 -5.40 -11.33
C TYR A 235 -15.57 -4.83 -12.14
N SER A 236 -15.27 -4.02 -13.14
CA SER A 236 -16.20 -3.62 -14.20
C SER A 236 -15.70 -4.08 -15.55
N TYR A 237 -16.61 -4.45 -16.46
CA TYR A 237 -16.28 -4.76 -17.84
C TYR A 237 -17.25 -4.12 -18.82
N ASP A 238 -16.70 -3.44 -19.83
CA ASP A 238 -17.44 -2.90 -20.97
C ASP A 238 -17.09 -3.71 -22.23
N PRO A 239 -18.05 -4.46 -22.81
CA PRO A 239 -17.82 -5.24 -24.02
C PRO A 239 -17.66 -4.37 -25.29
N GLU A 240 -18.15 -3.13 -25.31
CA GLU A 240 -18.02 -2.25 -26.48
C GLU A 240 -16.61 -1.69 -26.59
N SER A 241 -16.10 -1.10 -25.49
CA SER A 241 -14.72 -0.62 -25.42
C SER A 241 -13.69 -1.72 -25.13
N LYS A 242 -14.13 -2.93 -24.79
CA LYS A 242 -13.28 -4.06 -24.34
C LYS A 242 -12.39 -3.68 -23.17
N LEU A 243 -12.93 -2.87 -22.25
CA LEU A 243 -12.21 -2.35 -21.10
C LEU A 243 -12.62 -3.11 -19.85
N PHE A 244 -11.64 -3.67 -19.16
CA PHE A 244 -11.76 -4.31 -17.87
C PHE A 244 -11.07 -3.45 -16.81
N ILE A 245 -11.73 -3.17 -15.68
CA ILE A 245 -11.16 -2.43 -14.56
C ILE A 245 -11.39 -3.24 -13.28
N THR A 246 -10.34 -3.53 -12.51
CA THR A 246 -10.44 -4.19 -11.20
C THR A 246 -10.12 -3.19 -10.08
N TYR A 247 -10.93 -3.17 -9.04
CA TYR A 247 -10.88 -2.21 -7.94
C TYR A 247 -11.54 -2.77 -6.68
N GLU A 248 -11.56 -1.95 -5.63
CA GLU A 248 -12.03 -2.35 -4.31
C GLU A 248 -13.44 -1.86 -4.01
N SER A 249 -14.39 -2.80 -3.95
CA SER A 249 -15.73 -2.62 -3.40
C SER A 249 -16.49 -3.96 -3.38
N PRO A 250 -17.41 -4.23 -2.43
CA PRO A 250 -17.52 -3.64 -1.11
C PRO A 250 -16.40 -4.14 -0.17
N MET A 251 -16.10 -3.35 0.86
CA MET A 251 -14.98 -3.64 1.77
C MET A 251 -15.23 -4.73 2.80
N ALA A 252 -16.49 -5.11 3.03
CA ALA A 252 -16.90 -5.99 4.12
C ALA A 252 -16.11 -7.30 4.17
N ALA A 253 -15.85 -7.94 3.03
CA ALA A 253 -15.10 -9.19 2.99
C ALA A 253 -13.65 -9.06 3.53
N LYS A 254 -12.97 -7.95 3.26
CA LYS A 254 -11.61 -7.69 3.78
C LYS A 254 -11.63 -7.35 5.27
N LEU A 255 -12.67 -6.64 5.70
CA LEU A 255 -12.90 -6.33 7.11
C LEU A 255 -13.17 -7.61 7.93
N ASP A 256 -13.99 -8.52 7.38
CA ASP A 256 -14.25 -9.82 7.99
C ASP A 256 -13.00 -10.70 8.01
N PHE A 257 -12.15 -10.62 6.99
CA PHE A 257 -10.86 -11.30 6.97
C PHE A 257 -9.92 -10.82 8.08
N ILE A 258 -9.78 -9.50 8.24
CA ILE A 258 -8.97 -8.90 9.31
C ILE A 258 -9.43 -9.42 10.68
N LYS A 259 -10.74 -9.44 10.92
CA LYS A 259 -11.32 -9.95 12.17
C LYS A 259 -11.11 -11.46 12.33
N LYS A 260 -11.37 -12.24 11.28
CA LYS A 260 -11.26 -13.70 11.28
C LYS A 260 -9.84 -14.18 11.59
N TYR A 261 -8.83 -13.50 11.06
CA TYR A 261 -7.42 -13.86 11.22
C TYR A 261 -6.70 -13.05 12.30
N ASN A 262 -7.42 -12.23 13.07
CA ASN A 262 -6.87 -11.41 14.14
C ASN A 262 -5.66 -10.59 13.65
N LEU A 263 -5.83 -9.91 12.51
CA LEU A 263 -4.78 -9.06 11.94
C LEU A 263 -4.69 -7.75 12.74
N GLY A 264 -3.49 -7.17 12.80
CA GLY A 264 -3.22 -5.91 13.49
C GLY A 264 -3.99 -4.72 12.94
N GLY A 265 -4.39 -4.74 11.66
CA GLY A 265 -5.11 -3.62 11.09
C GLY A 265 -5.24 -3.60 9.57
N THR A 266 -5.49 -2.41 9.02
CA THR A 266 -5.60 -2.15 7.59
C THR A 266 -4.91 -0.85 7.18
N GLY A 267 -4.40 -0.80 5.95
CA GLY A 267 -3.77 0.38 5.38
C GLY A 267 -4.32 0.70 4.00
N ARG A 268 -4.68 1.96 3.73
CA ARG A 268 -5.15 2.41 2.41
C ARG A 268 -4.00 2.94 1.58
N ALA A 269 -3.64 2.23 0.53
CA ALA A 269 -2.59 2.64 -0.39
C ALA A 269 -3.05 3.83 -1.24
N MET A 270 -2.18 4.85 -1.30
CA MET A 270 -2.29 6.05 -2.12
C MET A 270 -3.68 6.71 -2.06
N LEU A 271 -3.92 7.52 -1.01
CA LEU A 271 -4.96 8.55 -1.07
C LEU A 271 -4.46 9.68 -1.99
N THR A 272 -4.50 9.42 -3.29
CA THR A 272 -4.64 10.47 -4.31
C THR A 272 -6.11 10.57 -4.64
N LEU A 273 -6.60 11.80 -4.83
CA LEU A 273 -7.99 12.11 -5.15
C LEU A 273 -8.68 11.02 -5.99
N GLY A 274 -9.91 10.71 -5.55
CA GLY A 274 -10.68 9.57 -6.03
C GLY A 274 -10.76 9.47 -7.55
N LEU A 275 -11.03 8.25 -8.00
CA LEU A 275 -11.68 7.92 -9.28
C LEU A 275 -11.98 9.18 -10.07
N ALA A 276 -11.12 9.50 -11.04
CA ALA A 276 -11.22 10.63 -11.96
C ALA A 276 -12.67 11.16 -12.03
N ARG A 277 -13.02 12.11 -11.13
CA ARG A 277 -14.29 12.80 -11.26
C ARG A 277 -14.11 13.67 -12.47
N ARG A 278 -14.75 13.24 -13.56
CA ARG A 278 -15.07 14.09 -14.69
C ARG A 278 -15.70 15.37 -14.15
N ASP A 279 -14.94 16.44 -14.14
CA ASP A 279 -15.51 17.78 -14.09
C ASP A 279 -14.89 18.61 -15.23
N ARG A 280 -15.63 18.55 -16.34
CA ARG A 280 -15.70 19.44 -17.52
C ARG A 280 -14.45 19.67 -18.38
#